data_AF-A0A2W4SNJ7-F1
#
_entry.id   AF-A0A2W4SNJ7-F1
#
_cell.length_a   1.000
_cell.length_b   1.000
_cell.length_c   1.000
_cell.angle_alpha   90.00
_cell.angle_beta   90.00
_cell.angle_gamma   90.00
#
_symmetry.space_group_name_H-M   'P 1'
#
loop_
_entity.id
_entity.type
_entity.pdbx_description
1 polymer ?
#
loop_
_entity_poly.entity_id
_entity_poly.type
_entity_poly.pdbx_seq_one_letter_code
_entity_poly.pdbx_strand_id
1 'polypeptide(L)'
;PDMHGLDPRGLLLALGASLGAATQFFAASALAGTPLAARLFWSHLLILPVTAMILAVTGGFLPPTAFALAPIAAAVTIGGYLLGFLLQVIALTRISPGAAGLAFCAEPVCAVLIAAVVLGERLGPFQYAGCALVVAALVINVTLEQMRRPLASA
;
A
#
# COMPACT_ATOMS: atom_id res chain seq x y z
N PRO A 1 3.51 -21.26 9.14
CA PRO A 1 3.85 -20.05 9.92
C PRO A 1 4.30 -20.46 11.32
N ASP A 2 5.50 -20.09 11.71
CA ASP A 2 6.03 -20.31 13.06
C ASP A 2 5.56 -19.17 13.97
N MET A 3 4.85 -19.49 15.07
CA MET A 3 4.30 -18.52 16.01
C MET A 3 5.36 -18.00 17.01
N HIS A 4 6.57 -18.56 16.99
CA HIS A 4 7.60 -18.31 18.01
C HIS A 4 8.46 -17.05 17.78
N GLY A 5 8.14 -16.20 16.79
CA GLY A 5 8.93 -15.02 16.42
C GLY A 5 8.17 -13.71 16.29
N LEU A 6 6.91 -13.64 16.74
CA LEU A 6 6.11 -12.41 16.63
C LEU A 6 6.49 -11.42 17.73
N ASP A 7 7.26 -10.38 17.37
CA ASP A 7 7.52 -9.26 18.27
C ASP A 7 6.22 -8.45 18.52
N PRO A 8 5.71 -8.41 19.76
CA PRO A 8 4.48 -7.68 20.08
C PRO A 8 4.58 -6.19 19.76
N ARG A 9 5.78 -5.59 19.78
CA ARG A 9 5.97 -4.17 19.42
C ARG A 9 5.73 -3.95 17.94
N GLY A 10 6.25 -4.83 17.09
CA GLY A 10 5.99 -4.81 15.65
C GLY A 10 4.51 -4.95 15.33
N LEU A 11 3.80 -5.83 16.06
CA LEU A 11 2.36 -6.00 15.89
C LEU A 11 1.56 -4.74 16.27
N LEU A 12 1.91 -4.09 17.38
CA LEU A 12 1.28 -2.82 17.78
C LEU A 12 1.54 -1.70 16.77
N LEU A 13 2.77 -1.60 16.25
CA LEU A 13 3.11 -0.63 15.21
C LEU A 13 2.33 -0.91 13.90
N ALA A 14 2.20 -2.17 13.51
CA ALA A 14 1.44 -2.58 12.33
C ALA A 14 -0.06 -2.27 12.47
N LEU A 15 -0.63 -2.48 13.67
CA LEU A 15 -2.02 -2.08 13.97
C LEU A 15 -2.20 -0.57 13.88
N GLY A 16 -1.29 0.21 14.47
CA GLY A 16 -1.31 1.67 14.37
C GLY A 16 -1.21 2.15 12.92
N ALA A 17 -0.32 1.57 12.13
CA ALA A 17 -0.18 1.85 10.70
C ALA A 17 -1.45 1.51 9.92
N SER A 18 -2.10 0.39 10.24
CA SER A 18 -3.35 -0.04 9.59
C SER A 18 -4.51 0.92 9.89
N LEU A 19 -4.63 1.38 11.14
CA LEU A 19 -5.61 2.40 11.53
C LEU A 19 -5.32 3.74 10.83
N GLY A 20 -4.05 4.14 10.74
CA GLY A 20 -3.63 5.33 10.00
C GLY A 20 -3.94 5.25 8.50
N ALA A 21 -3.71 4.08 7.88
CA ALA A 21 -4.06 3.86 6.48
C ALA A 21 -5.58 3.92 6.26
N ALA A 22 -6.37 3.32 7.15
CA ALA A 22 -7.82 3.39 7.09
C ALA A 22 -8.31 4.85 7.21
N THR A 23 -7.84 5.61 8.22
CA THR A 23 -8.22 7.03 8.38
C THR A 23 -7.81 7.86 7.17
N GLN A 24 -6.65 7.59 6.57
CA GLN A 24 -6.21 8.24 5.33
C GLN A 24 -7.22 8.01 4.19
N PHE A 25 -7.70 6.79 3.97
CA PHE A 25 -8.66 6.51 2.89
C PHE A 25 -9.99 7.24 3.10
N PHE A 26 -10.51 7.26 4.33
CA PHE A 26 -11.72 8.00 4.65
C PHE A 26 -11.52 9.51 4.52
N ALA A 27 -10.43 10.06 5.05
CA ALA A 27 -10.12 11.49 4.94
C ALA A 27 -9.92 11.93 3.49
N ALA A 28 -9.24 11.12 2.67
CA ALA A 28 -9.03 11.40 1.25
C ALA A 28 -10.35 11.48 0.47
N SER A 29 -11.35 10.67 0.83
CA SER A 29 -12.69 10.73 0.25
C SER A 29 -13.48 11.95 0.74
N ALA A 30 -13.34 12.34 2.01
CA ALA A 30 -14.00 13.53 2.56
C ALA A 30 -13.47 14.83 1.96
N LEU A 31 -12.22 14.86 1.53
CA LEU A 31 -11.55 16.03 0.94
C LEU A 31 -11.64 16.08 -0.59
N ALA A 32 -12.58 15.36 -1.23
CA ALA A 32 -12.67 15.15 -2.69
C ALA A 32 -12.46 16.40 -3.57
N GLY A 33 -12.90 17.58 -3.11
CA GLY A 33 -12.75 18.86 -3.83
C GLY A 33 -11.37 19.51 -3.76
N THR A 34 -10.42 18.98 -3.00
CA THR A 34 -9.07 19.56 -2.89
C THR A 34 -8.21 19.23 -4.11
N PRO A 35 -7.45 20.21 -4.65
CA PRO A 35 -6.56 19.98 -5.78
C PRO A 35 -5.52 18.90 -5.48
N LEU A 36 -5.21 18.06 -6.49
CA LEU A 36 -4.22 16.98 -6.38
C LEU A 36 -2.86 17.49 -5.88
N ALA A 37 -2.39 18.63 -6.41
CA ALA A 37 -1.13 19.24 -6.01
C ALA A 37 -1.09 19.61 -4.52
N ALA A 38 -2.20 20.14 -3.98
CA ALA A 38 -2.30 20.47 -2.56
C ALA A 38 -2.24 19.21 -1.69
N ARG A 39 -2.92 18.12 -2.10
CA ARG A 39 -2.86 16.84 -1.40
C ARG A 39 -1.43 16.29 -1.36
N LEU A 40 -0.76 16.23 -2.50
CA LEU A 40 0.62 15.73 -2.60
C LEU A 40 1.58 16.57 -1.75
N PHE A 41 1.46 17.90 -1.83
CA PHE A 41 2.30 18.82 -1.08
C PHE A 41 2.14 18.63 0.43
N TRP A 42 0.90 18.69 0.93
CA TRP A 42 0.63 18.56 2.36
C TRP A 42 0.96 17.16 2.90
N SER A 43 0.71 16.09 2.13
CA SER A 43 1.11 14.74 2.52
C SER A 43 2.62 14.61 2.69
N HIS A 44 3.41 15.14 1.74
CA HIS A 44 4.88 15.08 1.85
C HIS A 44 5.41 16.00 2.95
N LEU A 45 4.80 17.18 3.15
CA LEU A 45 5.18 18.08 4.24
C LEU A 45 5.05 17.41 5.61
N LEU A 46 4.06 16.53 5.79
CA LEU A 46 3.86 15.76 7.02
C LEU A 46 4.70 14.47 7.07
N ILE A 47 4.87 13.77 5.94
CA ILE A 47 5.65 12.51 5.89
C ILE A 47 7.14 12.76 6.10
N LEU A 48 7.70 13.85 5.57
CA LEU A 48 9.13 14.15 5.65
C LEU A 48 9.67 14.23 7.09
N PRO A 49 9.08 15.01 8.02
CA PRO A 49 9.58 15.08 9.40
C PRO A 49 9.43 13.74 10.14
N VAL A 50 8.35 13.00 9.89
CA VAL A 50 8.16 11.66 10.48
C VAL A 50 9.23 10.70 9.96
N THR A 51 9.50 10.71 8.65
CA THR A 51 10.55 9.88 8.04
C THR A 51 11.93 10.26 8.58
N ALA A 52 12.24 11.54 8.69
CA ALA A 52 13.50 12.03 9.26
C ALA A 52 13.67 11.60 10.73
N MET A 53 12.59 11.66 11.52
CA MET A 53 12.59 11.18 12.91
C MET A 53 12.87 9.68 12.98
N ILE A 54 12.19 8.87 12.15
CA ILE A 54 12.41 7.42 12.10
C ILE A 54 13.87 7.13 11.73
N LEU A 55 14.40 7.77 10.69
CA LEU A 55 15.80 7.60 10.27
C LEU A 55 16.79 8.03 11.37
N ALA A 56 16.48 9.08 12.13
CA ALA A 56 17.32 9.50 13.25
C ALA A 56 17.34 8.45 14.38
N VAL A 57 16.19 7.88 14.72
CA VAL A 57 16.07 6.86 15.77
C VAL A 57 16.69 5.52 15.35
N THR A 58 16.56 5.13 14.09
CA THR A 58 17.10 3.88 13.56
C THR A 58 18.56 4.00 13.08
N GLY A 59 19.15 5.20 13.10
CA GLY A 59 20.48 5.46 12.55
C GLY A 59 20.56 5.28 11.02
N GLY A 60 19.45 5.45 10.31
CA GLY A 60 19.31 5.18 8.87
C GLY A 60 19.79 6.28 7.93
N PHE A 61 20.39 7.36 8.44
CA PHE A 61 20.96 8.41 7.59
C PHE A 61 22.25 7.91 6.93
N LEU A 62 22.14 7.62 5.63
CA LEU A 62 23.26 7.17 4.80
C LEU A 62 23.73 8.28 3.85
N PRO A 63 25.04 8.31 3.51
CA PRO A 63 25.55 9.26 2.52
C PRO A 63 24.95 8.96 1.13
N PRO A 64 24.83 9.97 0.23
CA PRO A 64 24.30 9.77 -1.12
C PRO A 64 25.04 8.71 -1.95
N THR A 65 26.31 8.46 -1.63
CA THR A 65 27.12 7.40 -2.26
C THR A 65 26.57 5.99 -2.01
N ALA A 66 25.77 5.78 -0.97
CA ALA A 66 25.14 4.50 -0.69
C ALA A 66 24.19 4.06 -1.82
N PHE A 67 23.55 4.99 -2.51
CA PHE A 67 22.69 4.67 -3.65
C PHE A 67 23.46 4.09 -4.85
N ALA A 68 24.77 4.36 -4.94
CA ALA A 68 25.62 3.78 -5.97
C ALA A 68 25.89 2.28 -5.76
N LEU A 69 25.70 1.76 -4.54
CA LEU A 69 25.89 0.34 -4.24
C LEU A 69 24.76 -0.54 -4.80
N ALA A 70 23.55 0.01 -4.92
CA ALA A 70 22.37 -0.71 -5.42
C ALA A 70 21.44 0.22 -6.23
N PRO A 71 21.91 0.75 -7.37
CA PRO A 71 21.19 1.79 -8.12
C PRO A 71 19.83 1.32 -8.63
N ILE A 72 19.72 0.06 -9.05
CA ILE A 72 18.47 -0.53 -9.53
C ILE A 72 17.46 -0.66 -8.40
N ALA A 73 17.87 -1.19 -7.24
CA ALA A 73 16.98 -1.34 -6.08
C ALA A 73 16.52 0.03 -5.56
N ALA A 74 17.41 1.01 -5.51
CA ALA A 74 17.08 2.38 -5.16
C ALA A 74 16.08 3.01 -6.16
N ALA A 75 16.33 2.86 -7.46
CA ALA A 75 15.45 3.38 -8.50
C ALA A 75 14.06 2.74 -8.46
N VAL A 76 13.98 1.41 -8.28
CA VAL A 76 12.71 0.68 -8.17
C VAL A 76 11.95 1.10 -6.92
N THR A 77 12.63 1.26 -5.79
CA THR A 77 12.00 1.66 -4.51
C THR A 77 11.48 3.09 -4.58
N ILE A 78 12.32 4.04 -5.00
CA ILE A 78 11.95 5.46 -5.09
C ILE A 78 10.91 5.67 -6.17
N GLY A 79 11.14 5.13 -7.38
CA GLY A 79 10.21 5.25 -8.50
C GLY A 79 8.88 4.57 -8.23
N GLY A 80 8.90 3.37 -7.64
CA GLY A 80 7.72 2.63 -7.23
C GLY A 80 6.90 3.38 -6.18
N TYR A 81 7.55 3.96 -5.17
CA TYR A 81 6.89 4.80 -4.18
C TYR A 81 6.25 6.04 -4.82
N LEU A 82 6.99 6.81 -5.63
CA LEU A 82 6.48 8.03 -6.24
C LEU A 82 5.29 7.77 -7.18
N LEU A 83 5.43 6.76 -8.04
CA LEU A 83 4.38 6.38 -8.98
C LEU A 83 3.18 5.78 -8.24
N GLY A 84 3.42 4.86 -7.32
CA GLY A 84 2.39 4.21 -6.51
C GLY A 84 1.58 5.21 -5.70
N PHE A 85 2.26 6.13 -4.99
CA PHE A 85 1.61 7.16 -4.19
C PHE A 85 0.80 8.13 -5.06
N LEU A 86 1.34 8.55 -6.21
CA LEU A 86 0.61 9.41 -7.15
C LEU A 86 -0.67 8.73 -7.64
N LEU A 87 -0.56 7.48 -8.12
CA LEU A 87 -1.69 6.69 -8.59
C LEU A 87 -2.70 6.43 -7.48
N GLN A 88 -2.25 6.17 -6.26
CA GLN A 88 -3.08 5.97 -5.08
C GLN A 88 -3.90 7.22 -4.76
N VAL A 89 -3.29 8.40 -4.72
CA VAL A 89 -4.00 9.66 -4.44
C VAL A 89 -5.02 9.96 -5.55
N ILE A 90 -4.69 9.68 -6.80
CA ILE A 90 -5.64 9.79 -7.93
C ILE A 90 -6.78 8.78 -7.81
N ALA A 91 -6.50 7.53 -7.43
CA ALA A 91 -7.53 6.51 -7.26
C ALA A 91 -8.52 6.91 -6.16
N LEU A 92 -8.02 7.43 -5.03
CA LEU A 92 -8.84 7.85 -3.89
C LEU A 92 -9.78 9.03 -4.20
N THR A 93 -9.60 9.77 -5.30
CA THR A 93 -10.58 10.77 -5.74
C THR A 93 -11.72 10.18 -6.59
N ARG A 94 -11.58 8.92 -7.02
CA ARG A 94 -12.49 8.28 -7.99
C ARG A 94 -13.24 7.08 -7.44
N ILE A 95 -12.79 6.48 -6.35
CA ILE A 95 -13.38 5.27 -5.76
C ILE A 95 -13.71 5.48 -4.28
N SER A 96 -14.63 4.67 -3.75
CA SER A 96 -14.96 4.68 -2.33
C SER A 96 -13.79 4.15 -1.47
N PRO A 97 -13.66 4.57 -0.21
CA PRO A 97 -12.64 4.04 0.72
C PRO A 97 -12.67 2.52 0.86
N GLY A 98 -13.86 1.91 0.81
CA GLY A 98 -14.01 0.45 0.86
C GLY A 98 -13.42 -0.24 -0.37
N ALA A 99 -13.68 0.27 -1.57
CA ALA A 99 -13.08 -0.26 -2.80
C ALA A 99 -11.55 -0.06 -2.82
N ALA A 100 -11.07 1.09 -2.33
CA ALA A 100 -9.64 1.36 -2.22
C ALA A 100 -8.94 0.40 -1.25
N GLY A 101 -9.54 0.14 -0.08
CA GLY A 101 -9.01 -0.80 0.90
C GLY A 101 -8.88 -2.22 0.35
N LEU A 102 -9.88 -2.68 -0.40
CA LEU A 102 -9.82 -3.98 -1.06
C LEU A 102 -8.75 -4.03 -2.15
N ALA A 103 -8.62 -2.99 -2.98
CA ALA A 103 -7.52 -2.90 -3.94
C ALA A 103 -6.15 -2.95 -3.26
N PHE A 104 -6.02 -2.38 -2.06
CA PHE A 104 -4.82 -2.47 -1.22
C PHE A 104 -4.52 -3.91 -0.78
N CYS A 105 -5.54 -4.74 -0.54
CA CYS A 105 -5.34 -6.18 -0.28
C CYS A 105 -4.77 -6.94 -1.48
N ALA A 106 -4.91 -6.43 -2.71
CA ALA A 106 -4.31 -7.05 -3.90
C ALA A 106 -2.79 -6.83 -3.98
N GLU A 107 -2.28 -5.75 -3.39
CA GLU A 107 -0.86 -5.40 -3.39
C GLU A 107 0.06 -6.55 -2.91
N PRO A 108 -0.15 -7.18 -1.74
CA PRO A 108 0.68 -8.29 -1.30
C PRO A 108 0.62 -9.50 -2.25
N VAL A 109 -0.51 -9.74 -2.92
CA VAL A 109 -0.62 -10.82 -3.92
C VAL A 109 0.26 -10.50 -5.12
N CYS A 110 0.17 -9.29 -5.66
CA CYS A 110 1.02 -8.84 -6.76
C CYS A 110 2.50 -8.88 -6.37
N ALA A 111 2.85 -8.40 -5.18
CA ALA A 111 4.22 -8.40 -4.67
C ALA A 111 4.78 -9.82 -4.58
N VAL A 112 4.01 -10.77 -4.02
CA VAL A 112 4.42 -12.18 -3.89
C VAL A 112 4.57 -12.85 -5.26
N LEU A 113 3.67 -12.59 -6.21
CA LEU A 113 3.76 -13.14 -7.57
C LEU A 113 4.95 -12.58 -8.34
N ILE A 114 5.17 -11.26 -8.27
CA ILE A 114 6.34 -10.61 -8.90
C ILE A 114 7.63 -11.13 -8.26
N ALA A 115 7.68 -11.24 -6.93
CA ALA A 115 8.81 -11.81 -6.21
C ALA A 115 9.09 -13.26 -6.67
N ALA A 116 8.06 -14.11 -6.75
CA ALA A 116 8.22 -15.49 -7.24
C ALA A 116 8.80 -15.56 -8.66
N VAL A 117 8.36 -14.65 -9.55
CA VAL A 117 8.88 -14.56 -10.93
C VAL A 117 10.33 -14.06 -10.97
N VAL A 118 10.64 -13.00 -10.20
CA VAL A 118 11.96 -12.35 -10.21
C VAL A 118 13.02 -13.19 -9.49
N LEU A 119 12.66 -13.80 -8.36
CA LEU A 119 13.55 -14.65 -7.55
C LEU A 119 13.61 -16.10 -8.07
N GLY A 120 12.63 -16.51 -8.88
CA GLY A 120 12.54 -17.89 -9.42
C GLY A 120 12.15 -18.93 -8.38
N GLU A 121 11.61 -18.51 -7.23
CA GLU A 121 11.25 -19.40 -6.13
C GLU A 121 9.78 -19.86 -6.22
N ARG A 122 9.52 -21.10 -5.78
CA ARG A 122 8.15 -21.64 -5.73
C ARG A 122 7.49 -21.22 -4.43
N LEU A 123 6.27 -20.70 -4.54
CA LEU A 123 5.47 -20.36 -3.37
C LEU A 123 5.01 -21.63 -2.64
N GLY A 124 4.90 -21.54 -1.32
CA GLY A 124 4.35 -22.63 -0.52
C GLY A 124 2.85 -22.85 -0.82
N PRO A 125 2.31 -24.07 -0.61
CA PRO A 125 0.89 -24.36 -0.85
C PRO A 125 -0.07 -23.38 -0.14
N PHE A 126 0.28 -22.98 1.10
CA PHE A 126 -0.51 -22.02 1.87
C PHE A 126 -0.44 -20.58 1.32
N GLN A 127 0.68 -20.18 0.69
CA GLN A 127 0.80 -18.86 0.05
C GLN A 127 -0.09 -18.79 -1.20
N TYR A 128 -0.12 -19.86 -2.00
CA TYR A 128 -1.05 -19.97 -3.13
C TYR A 128 -2.51 -19.92 -2.66
N ALA A 129 -2.86 -20.65 -1.61
CA ALA A 129 -4.21 -20.62 -1.04
C ALA A 129 -4.60 -19.21 -0.55
N GLY A 130 -3.69 -18.51 0.13
CA GLY A 130 -3.90 -17.11 0.54
C GLY A 130 -4.10 -16.17 -0.64
N CYS A 131 -3.26 -16.28 -1.68
CA CYS A 131 -3.41 -15.49 -2.90
C CYS A 131 -4.77 -15.73 -3.58
N ALA A 132 -5.17 -17.00 -3.70
CA ALA A 132 -6.45 -17.37 -4.30
C ALA A 132 -7.64 -16.80 -3.51
N LEU A 133 -7.58 -16.83 -2.17
CA LEU A 133 -8.61 -16.29 -1.31
C LEU A 133 -8.76 -14.77 -1.47
N VAL A 134 -7.65 -14.03 -1.53
CA VAL A 134 -7.66 -12.58 -1.74
C VAL A 134 -8.25 -12.24 -3.12
N VAL A 135 -7.83 -12.94 -4.18
CA VAL A 135 -8.36 -12.75 -5.52
C VAL A 135 -9.86 -13.04 -5.57
N ALA A 136 -10.33 -14.11 -4.93
CA ALA A 136 -11.74 -14.44 -4.85
C ALA A 136 -12.54 -13.33 -4.15
N ALA A 137 -12.06 -12.81 -3.02
CA ALA A 137 -12.70 -11.71 -2.31
C ALA A 137 -12.82 -10.44 -3.18
N LEU A 138 -11.78 -10.13 -3.96
CA LEU A 138 -11.79 -9.00 -4.89
C LEU A 138 -12.81 -9.18 -6.02
N VAL A 139 -12.82 -10.35 -6.66
CA VAL A 139 -13.77 -10.67 -7.74
C VAL A 139 -15.20 -10.59 -7.24
N ILE A 140 -15.49 -11.15 -6.05
CA ILE A 140 -16.81 -11.07 -5.43
C ILE A 140 -17.20 -9.62 -5.18
N ASN A 141 -16.32 -8.82 -4.58
CA ASN A 141 -16.63 -7.43 -4.28
C ASN A 141 -16.88 -6.60 -5.56
N VAL A 142 -16.04 -6.76 -6.58
CA VAL A 142 -16.22 -6.08 -7.87
C VAL A 142 -17.54 -6.50 -8.51
N THR A 143 -17.87 -7.79 -8.51
CA THR A 143 -19.12 -8.29 -9.08
C THR A 143 -20.34 -7.71 -8.36
N LEU A 144 -20.34 -7.72 -7.02
CA LEU A 144 -21.42 -7.14 -6.22
C LEU A 144 -21.57 -5.63 -6.45
N GLU A 145 -20.48 -4.89 -6.57
CA GLU A 145 -20.50 -3.46 -6.86
C GLU A 145 -21.08 -3.19 -8.26
N GLN A 146 -20.69 -3.98 -9.27
CA GLN A 146 -21.25 -3.88 -10.62
C GLN A 146 -22.75 -4.23 -10.64
N MET A 147 -23.21 -5.16 -9.81
CA MET A 147 -24.62 -5.54 -9.68
C MET A 147 -25.47 -4.50 -8.94
N ARG A 148 -24.87 -3.62 -8.13
CA ARG A 148 -25.58 -2.53 -7.43
C ARG A 148 -25.76 -1.29 -8.30
N ARG A 149 -24.84 -1.02 -9.22
CA ARG A 149 -24.91 0.10 -10.19
C ARG A 149 -26.11 0.12 -11.16
N PRO A 150 -26.75 -0.99 -11.57
CA PRO A 150 -27.88 -0.96 -12.52
C PRO A 150 -29.20 -0.51 -11.90
N LEU A 151 -29.34 -0.50 -10.57
CA LEU A 151 -30.59 -0.17 -9.87
C LEU A 151 -30.74 1.33 -9.55
N ALA A 152 -29.71 2.15 -9.73
CA ALA A 152 -29.73 3.58 -9.44
C ALA A 152 -30.01 4.48 -10.66
N SER A 153 -30.17 3.87 -11.84
CA SER A 153 -30.42 4.57 -13.12
C SER A 153 -31.76 4.18 -13.78
N ALA A 154 -32.71 3.66 -13.01
CA ALA A 154 -34.08 3.37 -13.42
C ALA A 154 -35.06 4.11 -12.49
#